data_AF-A0A3C0TK28-F1
#
_entry.id   AF-A0A3C0TK28-F1
#
_cell.length_a   1.000
_cell.length_b   1.000
_cell.length_c   1.000
_cell.angle_alpha   90.00
_cell.angle_beta   90.00
_cell.angle_gamma   90.00
#
_symmetry.space_group_name_H-M   'P 1'
#
loop_
_entity.id
_entity.type
_entity.pdbx_description
1 polymer ?
#
loop_
_entity_poly.entity_id
_entity_poly.type
_entity_poly.pdbx_seq_one_letter_code
_entity_poly.pdbx_strand_id
1 'polypeptide(L)'
;MILLQTPEDRGYPTEYLLARISARRSRLIRDWQPLVLDAALLDSLPVPSMGGNAAATPEGVWKRVLAEYRWVYFQMNRQLREVFQPFFLYVELKTLFICLRYKKEMKIERIEDMLGLSLLSDRFGKILRKADDIAAAVSGIEDLFLSLSRSFQGLADCAKTGDLRDVEQQLTNTYLSHTMGRPLHPVMTAFFMKIIDARNVLAIAKYARLGIKTPLSFIPGGSIPAVRMQALLEKEDFSGVGSLVRAMTGTTVAAEDAAKIEQALYRGITVFLKKAGRDTSGIGAILDYLWRCSVEAMNLSTILYGKDLERETIMAELIM
;
A
#
# COMPACT_ATOMS: atom_id res chain seq x y z
N MET A 1 14.04 -14.77 -9.11
CA MET A 1 12.97 -14.87 -8.09
C MET A 1 11.76 -14.11 -8.63
N ILE A 2 10.70 -14.81 -9.04
CA ILE A 2 9.73 -14.32 -10.05
C ILE A 2 8.32 -14.21 -9.44
N LEU A 3 8.14 -13.33 -8.45
CA LEU A 3 6.79 -12.95 -8.00
C LEU A 3 6.26 -11.73 -8.77
N LEU A 4 7.16 -10.87 -9.22
CA LEU A 4 6.87 -9.80 -10.15
C LEU A 4 7.29 -10.19 -11.57
N GLN A 5 6.73 -9.49 -12.55
CA GLN A 5 7.17 -9.56 -13.95
C GLN A 5 8.64 -9.17 -14.06
N THR A 6 9.38 -9.85 -14.93
CA THR A 6 10.79 -9.56 -15.19
C THR A 6 10.94 -9.09 -16.64
N PRO A 7 10.66 -7.80 -16.93
CA PRO A 7 10.82 -7.28 -18.27
C PRO A 7 12.28 -7.35 -18.72
N GLU A 8 12.49 -7.47 -20.02
CA GLU A 8 13.82 -7.37 -20.62
C GLU A 8 14.46 -6.04 -20.25
N ASP A 9 15.75 -6.08 -19.93
CA ASP A 9 16.44 -4.88 -19.49
C ASP A 9 16.69 -3.95 -20.68
N ARG A 10 15.90 -2.87 -20.75
CA ARG A 10 16.08 -1.83 -21.77
C ARG A 10 17.22 -0.87 -21.44
N GLY A 11 17.83 -0.99 -20.25
CA GLY A 11 19.09 -0.32 -19.92
C GLY A 11 19.01 1.20 -19.77
N TYR A 12 17.84 1.78 -19.50
CA TYR A 12 17.75 3.23 -19.32
C TYR A 12 18.52 3.68 -18.05
N PRO A 13 19.34 4.75 -18.14
CA PRO A 13 20.00 5.33 -16.98
C PRO A 13 18.99 5.84 -15.94
N THR A 14 19.39 5.85 -14.66
CA THR A 14 18.55 6.33 -13.55
C THR A 14 18.13 7.79 -13.77
N GLU A 15 19.03 8.61 -14.29
CA GLU A 15 18.84 10.04 -14.58
C GLU A 15 17.71 10.26 -15.60
N TYR A 16 17.61 9.37 -16.60
CA TYR A 16 16.53 9.41 -17.57
C TYR A 16 15.17 9.20 -16.90
N LEU A 17 15.07 8.17 -16.04
CA LEU A 17 13.85 7.91 -15.28
C LEU A 17 13.49 9.08 -14.36
N LEU A 18 14.47 9.66 -13.66
CA LEU A 18 14.26 10.81 -12.78
C LEU A 18 13.73 12.04 -13.53
N ALA A 19 14.29 12.35 -14.71
CA ALA A 19 13.81 13.46 -15.53
C ALA A 19 12.35 13.27 -15.95
N ARG A 20 11.98 12.04 -16.34
CA ARG A 20 10.59 11.70 -16.72
C ARG A 20 9.64 11.70 -15.53
N ILE A 21 10.08 11.22 -14.37
CA ILE A 21 9.33 11.30 -13.11
C ILE A 21 9.08 12.76 -12.73
N SER A 22 10.06 13.64 -12.87
CA SER A 22 9.89 15.08 -12.59
C SER A 22 8.76 15.69 -13.43
N ALA A 23 8.73 15.38 -14.73
CA ALA A 23 7.67 15.84 -15.64
C ALA A 23 6.30 15.23 -15.33
N ARG A 24 6.23 13.98 -14.82
CA ARG A 24 4.96 13.37 -14.39
C ARG A 24 4.49 13.90 -13.05
N ARG A 25 5.41 14.17 -12.13
CA ARG A 25 5.15 14.71 -10.78
C ARG A 25 4.44 16.06 -10.85
N SER A 26 4.69 16.88 -11.87
CA SER A 26 3.99 18.16 -12.05
C SER A 26 2.50 18.01 -12.35
N ARG A 27 2.06 16.82 -12.80
CA ARG A 27 0.65 16.50 -13.09
C ARG A 27 -0.13 15.97 -11.89
N LEU A 28 0.55 15.71 -10.77
CA LEU A 28 -0.12 15.29 -9.55
C LEU A 28 -0.94 16.44 -8.98
N ILE A 29 -2.09 16.09 -8.39
CA ILE A 29 -3.02 17.05 -7.80
C ILE A 29 -2.33 17.72 -6.60
N ARG A 30 -2.21 19.05 -6.65
CA ARG A 30 -1.61 19.86 -5.57
C ARG A 30 -2.67 20.53 -4.70
N ASP A 31 -3.75 20.96 -5.34
CA ASP A 31 -4.87 21.60 -4.68
C ASP A 31 -6.10 20.70 -4.81
N TRP A 32 -6.56 20.23 -3.65
CA TRP A 32 -7.69 19.31 -3.53
C TRP A 32 -9.01 20.06 -3.35
N GLN A 33 -8.96 21.35 -2.99
CA GLN A 33 -10.16 22.13 -2.68
C GLN A 33 -11.14 22.20 -3.87
N PRO A 34 -10.71 22.43 -5.13
CA PRO A 34 -11.63 22.43 -6.26
C PRO A 34 -12.36 21.09 -6.44
N LEU A 35 -11.67 19.96 -6.21
CA LEU A 35 -12.23 18.62 -6.40
C LEU A 35 -13.24 18.22 -5.32
N VAL A 36 -13.16 18.81 -4.12
CA VAL A 36 -14.17 18.61 -3.07
C VAL A 36 -15.38 19.53 -3.27
N LEU A 37 -15.15 20.73 -3.80
CA LEU A 37 -16.22 21.70 -4.02
C LEU A 37 -17.08 21.37 -5.25
N ASP A 38 -16.47 20.80 -6.30
CA ASP A 38 -17.14 20.50 -7.56
C ASP A 38 -16.95 19.02 -7.97
N ALA A 39 -18.02 18.24 -7.78
CA ALA A 39 -18.05 16.83 -8.15
C ALA A 39 -17.92 16.59 -9.67
N ALA A 40 -18.29 17.58 -10.52
CA ALA A 40 -18.15 17.45 -11.97
C ALA A 40 -16.68 17.43 -12.42
N LEU A 41 -15.78 18.06 -11.64
CA LEU A 41 -14.35 18.00 -11.91
C LEU A 41 -13.79 16.59 -11.71
N LEU A 42 -14.37 15.78 -10.81
CA LEU A 42 -13.96 14.39 -10.62
C LEU A 42 -14.26 13.55 -11.86
N ASP A 43 -15.41 13.75 -12.48
CA ASP A 43 -15.82 13.03 -13.69
C ASP A 43 -14.99 13.44 -14.92
N SER A 44 -14.33 14.60 -14.87
CA SER A 44 -13.40 15.08 -15.90
C SER A 44 -11.97 14.54 -15.76
N LEU A 45 -11.65 13.82 -14.67
CA LEU A 45 -10.30 13.31 -14.46
C LEU A 45 -9.95 12.24 -15.51
N PRO A 46 -8.79 12.34 -16.18
CA PRO A 46 -8.37 11.31 -17.11
C PRO A 46 -8.09 10.01 -16.35
N VAL A 47 -8.89 8.99 -16.64
CA VAL A 47 -8.69 7.62 -16.17
C VAL A 47 -7.98 6.84 -17.28
N PRO A 48 -6.84 6.19 -17.02
CA PRO A 48 -6.27 5.23 -17.96
C PRO A 48 -7.25 4.06 -18.09
N SER A 49 -7.90 3.94 -19.24
CA SER A 49 -8.68 2.75 -19.57
C SER A 49 -8.19 2.18 -20.89
N MET A 50 -8.05 0.85 -20.92
CA MET A 50 -7.88 0.08 -22.14
C MET A 50 -9.27 -0.06 -22.80
N GLY A 51 -9.91 1.05 -23.23
CA GLY A 51 -11.15 0.94 -24.02
C GLY A 51 -12.26 2.00 -23.91
N GLY A 52 -12.07 3.18 -23.30
CA GLY A 52 -13.09 4.25 -23.30
C GLY A 52 -13.15 5.11 -22.03
N ASN A 53 -13.97 6.16 -22.05
CA ASN A 53 -14.18 7.09 -20.92
C ASN A 53 -14.76 6.35 -19.70
N ALA A 54 -13.87 5.85 -18.82
CA ALA A 54 -14.28 5.24 -17.57
C ALA A 54 -14.65 6.36 -16.58
N ALA A 55 -15.84 6.26 -15.98
CA ALA A 55 -16.24 7.11 -14.87
C ALA A 55 -15.21 7.07 -13.74
N ALA A 56 -15.10 8.16 -12.98
CA ALA A 56 -14.28 8.25 -11.78
C ALA A 56 -14.81 7.30 -10.68
N THR A 57 -14.44 6.03 -10.80
CA THR A 57 -14.79 4.95 -9.86
C THR A 57 -13.60 4.66 -8.95
N PRO A 58 -13.82 4.14 -7.73
CA PRO A 58 -12.74 3.69 -6.87
C PRO A 58 -11.80 2.68 -7.55
N GLU A 59 -12.37 1.82 -8.39
CA GLU A 59 -11.59 0.86 -9.21
C GLU A 59 -10.73 1.58 -10.26
N GLY A 60 -11.29 2.59 -10.96
CA GLY A 60 -10.56 3.41 -11.92
C GLY A 60 -9.40 4.19 -11.30
N VAL A 61 -9.58 4.71 -10.09
CA VAL A 61 -8.51 5.36 -9.30
C VAL A 61 -7.38 4.38 -8.98
N TRP A 62 -7.72 3.15 -8.60
CA TRP A 62 -6.72 2.12 -8.34
C TRP A 62 -5.98 1.69 -9.62
N LYS A 63 -6.71 1.47 -10.73
CA LYS A 63 -6.13 1.16 -12.05
C LYS A 63 -5.16 2.26 -12.51
N ARG A 64 -5.45 3.53 -12.24
CA ARG A 64 -4.55 4.66 -12.53
C ARG A 64 -3.22 4.55 -11.79
N VAL A 65 -3.23 4.21 -10.50
CA VAL A 65 -1.99 4.02 -9.73
C VAL A 65 -1.20 2.81 -10.21
N LEU A 66 -1.87 1.70 -10.51
CA LEU A 66 -1.20 0.53 -11.09
C LEU A 66 -0.55 0.86 -12.43
N ALA A 67 -1.21 1.63 -13.29
CA ALA A 67 -0.63 2.07 -14.56
C ALA A 67 0.63 2.93 -14.35
N GLU A 68 0.65 3.84 -13.38
CA GLU A 68 1.84 4.63 -13.06
C GLU A 68 2.96 3.75 -12.46
N TYR A 69 2.63 2.83 -11.56
CA TYR A 69 3.60 1.89 -10.98
C TYR A 69 4.22 0.99 -12.03
N ARG A 70 3.39 0.43 -12.91
CA ARG A 70 3.82 -0.36 -14.05
C ARG A 70 4.73 0.48 -14.95
N TRP A 71 4.33 1.69 -15.31
CA TRP A 71 5.16 2.56 -16.13
C TRP A 71 6.54 2.76 -15.50
N VAL A 72 6.62 3.16 -14.22
CA VAL A 72 7.90 3.37 -13.52
C VAL A 72 8.74 2.08 -13.50
N TYR A 73 8.15 0.95 -13.11
CA TYR A 73 8.86 -0.33 -13.01
C TYR A 73 9.48 -0.78 -14.33
N PHE A 74 8.76 -0.59 -15.43
CA PHE A 74 9.26 -0.92 -16.78
C PHE A 74 10.32 0.06 -17.30
N GLN A 75 10.43 1.27 -16.74
CA GLN A 75 11.51 2.20 -17.05
C GLN A 75 12.79 1.95 -16.23
N MET A 76 12.71 1.21 -15.12
CA MET A 76 13.88 0.92 -14.29
C MET A 76 14.87 0.02 -15.03
N ASN A 77 16.16 0.15 -14.74
CA ASN A 77 17.15 -0.88 -15.07
C ASN A 77 17.11 -2.02 -14.04
N ARG A 78 17.89 -3.08 -14.26
CA ARG A 78 17.94 -4.22 -13.32
C ARG A 78 18.30 -3.83 -11.89
N GLN A 79 19.30 -2.98 -11.70
CA GLN A 79 19.77 -2.58 -10.36
C GLN A 79 18.68 -1.84 -9.58
N LEU A 80 17.99 -0.88 -10.22
CA LEU A 80 16.85 -0.20 -9.62
C LEU A 80 15.70 -1.18 -9.31
N ARG A 81 15.40 -2.11 -10.22
CA ARG A 81 14.38 -3.14 -9.98
C ARG A 81 14.72 -4.00 -8.75
N GLU A 82 15.99 -4.36 -8.56
CA GLU A 82 16.42 -5.13 -7.38
C GLU A 82 16.20 -4.32 -6.08
N VAL A 83 16.49 -3.02 -6.08
CA VAL A 83 16.26 -2.13 -4.93
C VAL A 83 14.77 -1.93 -4.65
N PHE A 84 13.95 -1.75 -5.68
CA PHE A 84 12.52 -1.45 -5.56
C PHE A 84 11.61 -2.67 -5.53
N GLN A 85 12.14 -3.88 -5.77
CA GLN A 85 11.36 -5.12 -5.74
C GLN A 85 10.53 -5.25 -4.45
N PRO A 86 11.07 -4.96 -3.25
CA PRO A 86 10.29 -5.08 -2.03
C PRO A 86 9.10 -4.11 -1.98
N PHE A 87 9.27 -2.90 -2.49
CA PHE A 87 8.20 -1.91 -2.59
C PHE A 87 7.10 -2.34 -3.56
N PHE A 88 7.47 -2.76 -4.77
CA PHE A 88 6.47 -3.15 -5.77
C PHE A 88 5.69 -4.40 -5.35
N LEU A 89 6.35 -5.38 -4.73
CA LEU A 89 5.64 -6.54 -4.22
C LEU A 89 4.74 -6.18 -3.03
N TYR A 90 5.14 -5.25 -2.15
CA TYR A 90 4.28 -4.73 -1.08
C TYR A 90 2.98 -4.13 -1.62
N VAL A 91 3.06 -3.24 -2.60
CA VAL A 91 1.87 -2.57 -3.16
C VAL A 91 0.99 -3.54 -3.97
N GLU A 92 1.60 -4.53 -4.64
CA GLU A 92 0.86 -5.56 -5.39
C GLU A 92 0.16 -6.58 -4.49
N LEU A 93 0.49 -6.67 -3.19
CA LEU A 93 -0.32 -7.47 -2.25
C LEU A 93 -1.78 -6.99 -2.27
N LYS A 94 -2.02 -5.68 -2.35
CA LYS A 94 -3.38 -5.13 -2.43
C LYS A 94 -4.08 -5.57 -3.72
N THR A 95 -3.38 -5.59 -4.86
CA THR A 95 -3.92 -6.11 -6.12
C THR A 95 -4.29 -7.58 -6.00
N LEU A 96 -3.42 -8.38 -5.37
CA LEU A 96 -3.69 -9.80 -5.11
C LEU A 96 -4.95 -9.99 -4.26
N PHE A 97 -5.13 -9.19 -3.22
CA PHE A 97 -6.30 -9.23 -2.35
C PHE A 97 -7.58 -8.84 -3.08
N ILE A 98 -7.53 -7.80 -3.92
CA ILE A 98 -8.66 -7.43 -4.79
C ILE A 98 -9.03 -8.61 -5.72
N CYS A 99 -8.03 -9.27 -6.32
CA CYS A 99 -8.26 -10.42 -7.19
C CYS A 99 -8.87 -11.60 -6.42
N LEU A 100 -8.43 -11.86 -5.19
CA LEU A 100 -9.01 -12.91 -4.32
C LEU A 100 -10.47 -12.61 -3.96
N ARG A 101 -10.81 -11.34 -3.71
CA ARG A 101 -12.21 -10.92 -3.48
C ARG A 101 -13.06 -11.10 -4.73
N TYR A 102 -12.56 -10.74 -5.92
CA TYR A 102 -13.26 -11.02 -7.17
C TYR A 102 -13.41 -12.51 -7.44
N LYS A 103 -12.42 -13.33 -7.07
CA LYS A 103 -12.52 -14.79 -7.17
C LYS A 103 -13.62 -15.33 -6.25
N LYS A 104 -13.72 -14.81 -5.02
CA LYS A 104 -14.83 -15.13 -4.09
C LYS A 104 -16.20 -14.77 -4.67
N GLU A 105 -16.28 -13.69 -5.44
CA GLU A 105 -17.50 -13.23 -6.11
C GLU A 105 -17.71 -13.84 -7.52
N MET A 106 -16.84 -14.76 -7.96
CA MET A 106 -16.86 -15.37 -9.29
C MET A 106 -16.78 -14.39 -10.48
N LYS A 107 -16.17 -13.21 -10.29
CA LYS A 107 -16.00 -12.16 -11.31
C LYS A 107 -14.67 -12.30 -12.06
N ILE A 108 -14.57 -13.29 -12.93
CA ILE A 108 -13.30 -13.67 -13.58
C ILE A 108 -12.78 -12.56 -14.50
N GLU A 109 -13.65 -11.94 -15.29
CA GLU A 109 -13.33 -10.83 -16.18
C GLU A 109 -12.66 -9.66 -15.45
N ARG A 110 -13.11 -9.34 -14.22
CA ARG A 110 -12.49 -8.29 -13.40
C ARG A 110 -11.10 -8.66 -12.90
N ILE A 111 -10.84 -9.95 -12.69
CA ILE A 111 -9.49 -10.44 -12.33
C ILE A 111 -8.55 -10.20 -13.51
N GLU A 112 -8.98 -10.52 -14.74
CA GLU A 112 -8.14 -10.33 -15.93
C GLU A 112 -7.84 -8.85 -16.19
N ASP A 113 -8.84 -7.97 -16.08
CA ASP A 113 -8.67 -6.53 -16.18
C ASP A 113 -7.66 -5.99 -15.16
N MET A 114 -7.75 -6.44 -13.91
CA MET A 114 -6.84 -6.03 -12.84
C MET A 114 -5.42 -6.54 -13.06
N LEU A 115 -5.26 -7.81 -13.45
CA LEU A 115 -3.97 -8.41 -13.71
C LEU A 115 -3.29 -7.83 -14.96
N GLY A 116 -4.06 -7.33 -15.93
CA GLY A 116 -3.52 -6.67 -17.13
C GLY A 116 -2.68 -5.42 -16.83
N LEU A 117 -2.96 -4.73 -15.71
CA LEU A 117 -2.21 -3.56 -15.25
C LEU A 117 -1.22 -3.89 -14.12
N SER A 118 -1.32 -5.07 -13.53
CA SER A 118 -0.49 -5.50 -12.41
C SER A 118 0.95 -5.81 -12.83
N LEU A 119 1.87 -5.69 -11.87
CA LEU A 119 3.25 -6.18 -11.94
C LEU A 119 3.40 -7.62 -11.43
N LEU A 120 2.34 -8.24 -10.92
CA LEU A 120 2.37 -9.65 -10.50
C LEU A 120 2.75 -10.54 -11.69
N SER A 121 3.56 -11.56 -11.42
CA SER A 121 3.95 -12.55 -12.42
C SER A 121 2.75 -13.33 -12.94
N ASP A 122 2.85 -13.85 -14.16
CA ASP A 122 1.81 -14.68 -14.80
C ASP A 122 1.43 -15.93 -13.98
N ARG A 123 2.30 -16.34 -13.04
CA ARG A 123 2.02 -17.45 -12.12
C ARG A 123 0.80 -17.16 -11.25
N PHE A 124 0.65 -15.93 -10.75
CA PHE A 124 -0.54 -15.52 -9.99
C PHE A 124 -1.79 -15.61 -10.85
N GLY A 125 -1.73 -15.12 -12.09
CA GLY A 125 -2.84 -15.21 -13.03
C GLY A 125 -3.24 -16.65 -13.38
N LYS A 126 -2.28 -17.58 -13.45
CA LYS A 126 -2.55 -19.01 -13.65
C LYS A 126 -3.24 -19.62 -12.44
N ILE A 127 -2.80 -19.30 -11.21
CA ILE A 127 -3.42 -19.79 -9.97
C ILE A 127 -4.85 -19.29 -9.85
N LEU A 128 -5.08 -17.99 -9.99
CA LEU A 128 -6.41 -17.38 -9.84
C LEU A 128 -7.42 -17.89 -10.88
N ARG A 129 -6.96 -18.20 -12.11
CA ARG A 129 -7.80 -18.77 -13.16
C ARG A 129 -8.13 -20.24 -12.93
N LYS A 130 -7.14 -21.06 -12.56
CA LYS A 130 -7.29 -22.52 -12.48
C LYS A 130 -7.83 -23.03 -11.15
N ALA A 131 -7.73 -22.25 -10.07
CA ALA A 131 -8.23 -22.67 -8.78
C ALA A 131 -9.76 -22.83 -8.81
N ASP A 132 -10.25 -23.96 -8.31
CA ASP A 132 -11.69 -24.27 -8.25
C ASP A 132 -12.41 -23.39 -7.22
N ASP A 133 -11.76 -23.12 -6.10
CA ASP A 133 -12.26 -22.27 -5.03
C ASP A 133 -11.19 -21.31 -4.47
N ILE A 134 -11.59 -20.54 -3.46
CA ILE A 134 -10.71 -19.57 -2.79
C ILE A 134 -9.59 -20.27 -2.01
N ALA A 135 -9.88 -21.40 -1.37
CA ALA A 135 -8.90 -22.10 -0.55
C ALA A 135 -7.77 -22.66 -1.44
N ALA A 136 -8.13 -23.22 -2.60
CA ALA A 136 -7.19 -23.66 -3.63
C ALA A 136 -6.38 -22.47 -4.19
N ALA A 137 -7.02 -21.31 -4.41
CA ALA A 137 -6.32 -20.10 -4.86
C ALA A 137 -5.30 -19.61 -3.81
N VAL A 138 -5.68 -19.58 -2.54
CA VAL A 138 -4.78 -19.19 -1.43
C VAL A 138 -3.66 -20.20 -1.25
N SER A 139 -3.93 -21.50 -1.36
CA SER A 139 -2.90 -22.54 -1.32
C SER A 139 -1.88 -22.36 -2.44
N GLY A 140 -2.32 -22.08 -3.67
CA GLY A 140 -1.40 -21.82 -4.78
C GLY A 140 -0.56 -20.55 -4.56
N ILE A 141 -1.14 -19.51 -3.94
CA ILE A 141 -0.42 -18.31 -3.55
C ILE A 141 0.60 -18.61 -2.45
N GLU A 142 0.23 -19.39 -1.44
CA GLU A 142 1.13 -19.85 -0.37
C GLU A 142 2.36 -20.54 -0.96
N ASP A 143 2.18 -21.47 -1.90
CA ASP A 143 3.29 -22.15 -2.58
C ASP A 143 4.25 -21.18 -3.28
N LEU A 144 3.73 -20.11 -3.88
CA LEU A 144 4.58 -19.06 -4.47
C LEU A 144 5.38 -18.33 -3.40
N PHE A 145 4.76 -17.97 -2.28
CA PHE A 145 5.43 -17.24 -1.19
C PHE A 145 6.37 -18.11 -0.35
N LEU A 146 6.11 -19.42 -0.25
CA LEU A 146 7.01 -20.39 0.38
C LEU A 146 8.38 -20.45 -0.30
N SER A 147 8.44 -20.13 -1.60
CA SER A 147 9.72 -19.98 -2.31
C SER A 147 10.57 -18.80 -1.82
N LEU A 148 9.98 -17.84 -1.09
CA LEU A 148 10.71 -16.75 -0.43
C LEU A 148 11.19 -17.14 0.97
N SER A 149 10.32 -17.77 1.75
CA SER A 149 10.56 -18.10 3.15
C SER A 149 9.53 -19.10 3.66
N ARG A 150 9.95 -20.00 4.57
CA ARG A 150 9.02 -20.90 5.27
C ARG A 150 8.06 -20.17 6.21
N SER A 151 8.33 -18.91 6.54
CA SER A 151 7.45 -18.09 7.38
C SER A 151 6.06 -17.84 6.78
N PHE A 152 5.89 -18.05 5.47
CA PHE A 152 4.60 -17.90 4.77
C PHE A 152 3.69 -19.13 4.89
N GLN A 153 4.13 -20.18 5.61
CA GLN A 153 3.32 -21.37 5.82
C GLN A 153 2.05 -21.05 6.64
N GLY A 154 0.94 -21.74 6.32
CA GLY A 154 -0.32 -21.69 7.05
C GLY A 154 -1.35 -20.70 6.52
N LEU A 155 -1.11 -20.07 5.36
CA LEU A 155 -2.07 -19.15 4.73
C LEU A 155 -3.34 -19.89 4.27
N ALA A 156 -3.19 -21.09 3.72
CA ALA A 156 -4.29 -21.95 3.29
C ALA A 156 -5.18 -22.37 4.47
N ASP A 157 -4.60 -22.59 5.65
CA ASP A 157 -5.36 -22.93 6.85
C ASP A 157 -6.22 -21.74 7.32
N CYS A 158 -5.70 -20.52 7.22
CA CYS A 158 -6.50 -19.31 7.45
C CYS A 158 -7.60 -19.10 6.40
N ALA A 159 -7.43 -19.56 5.16
CA ALA A 159 -8.49 -19.47 4.16
C ALA A 159 -9.65 -20.43 4.45
N LYS A 160 -9.41 -21.58 5.10
CA LYS A 160 -10.44 -22.58 5.44
C LYS A 160 -11.47 -22.06 6.43
N THR A 161 -11.12 -21.09 7.28
CA THR A 161 -12.06 -20.44 8.20
C THR A 161 -12.98 -19.43 7.48
N GLY A 162 -12.73 -19.14 6.21
CA GLY A 162 -13.60 -18.34 5.34
C GLY A 162 -13.35 -16.83 5.38
N ASP A 163 -12.45 -16.34 6.25
CA ASP A 163 -12.12 -14.93 6.35
C ASP A 163 -10.89 -14.55 5.51
N LEU A 164 -11.14 -13.92 4.35
CA LEU A 164 -10.08 -13.37 3.50
C LEU A 164 -9.28 -12.29 4.25
N ARG A 165 -9.87 -11.59 5.21
CA ARG A 165 -9.19 -10.53 5.96
C ARG A 165 -8.02 -11.07 6.77
N ASP A 166 -8.16 -12.27 7.33
CA ASP A 166 -7.09 -12.92 8.09
C ASP A 166 -5.93 -13.31 7.17
N VAL A 167 -6.25 -13.84 5.98
CA VAL A 167 -5.26 -14.14 4.93
C VAL A 167 -4.53 -12.86 4.51
N GLU A 168 -5.26 -11.76 4.28
CA GLU A 168 -4.68 -10.46 3.93
C GLU A 168 -3.73 -9.95 5.02
N GLN A 169 -4.16 -10.03 6.27
CA GLN A 169 -3.40 -9.56 7.43
C GLN A 169 -2.14 -10.41 7.64
N GLN A 170 -2.27 -11.74 7.64
CA GLN A 170 -1.15 -12.66 7.82
C GLN A 170 -0.13 -12.54 6.70
N LEU A 171 -0.57 -12.49 5.43
CA LEU A 171 0.34 -12.36 4.30
C LEU A 171 1.11 -11.04 4.37
N THR A 172 0.42 -9.93 4.65
CA THR A 172 1.08 -8.62 4.74
C THR A 172 2.05 -8.54 5.91
N ASN A 173 1.68 -9.06 7.08
CA ASN A 173 2.55 -9.06 8.27
C ASN A 173 3.80 -9.89 8.05
N THR A 174 3.63 -11.10 7.53
CA THR A 174 4.73 -12.01 7.21
C THR A 174 5.64 -11.39 6.16
N TYR A 175 5.07 -10.76 5.14
CA TYR A 175 5.82 -10.09 4.09
C TYR A 175 6.68 -8.92 4.61
N LEU A 176 6.10 -8.05 5.44
CA LEU A 176 6.83 -6.93 6.04
C LEU A 176 7.94 -7.41 6.97
N SER A 177 7.66 -8.40 7.82
CA SER A 177 8.67 -9.01 8.70
C SER A 177 9.81 -9.65 7.91
N HIS A 178 9.49 -10.45 6.87
CA HIS A 178 10.47 -11.05 5.99
C HIS A 178 11.32 -10.00 5.27
N THR A 179 10.69 -8.93 4.79
CA THR A 179 11.36 -7.83 4.08
C THR A 179 12.39 -7.14 4.97
N MET A 180 12.06 -6.87 6.23
CA MET A 180 12.99 -6.26 7.19
C MET A 180 14.12 -7.20 7.63
N GLY A 181 13.97 -8.52 7.47
CA GLY A 181 15.02 -9.50 7.75
C GLY A 181 16.11 -9.59 6.68
N ARG A 182 16.05 -8.76 5.62
CA ARG A 182 16.96 -8.80 4.47
C ARG A 182 17.77 -7.50 4.36
N PRO A 183 18.96 -7.52 3.73
CA PRO A 183 19.70 -6.30 3.43
C PRO A 183 18.91 -5.48 2.40
N LEU A 184 18.46 -4.30 2.82
CA LEU A 184 17.74 -3.35 1.98
C LEU A 184 18.57 -2.07 1.80
N HIS A 185 18.30 -1.32 0.74
CA HIS A 185 18.82 0.03 0.61
C HIS A 185 18.39 0.88 1.83
N PRO A 186 19.24 1.78 2.38
CA PRO A 186 18.92 2.53 3.60
C PRO A 186 17.58 3.27 3.56
N VAL A 187 17.26 3.89 2.42
CA VAL A 187 15.97 4.58 2.21
C VAL A 187 14.78 3.60 2.27
N MET A 188 14.93 2.40 1.71
CA MET A 188 13.90 1.35 1.77
C MET A 188 13.72 0.81 3.18
N THR A 189 14.82 0.58 3.89
CA THR A 189 14.81 0.18 5.32
C THR A 189 14.02 1.20 6.14
N ALA A 190 14.35 2.49 6.00
CA ALA A 190 13.67 3.56 6.72
C ALA A 190 12.18 3.69 6.33
N PHE A 191 11.84 3.47 5.07
CA PHE A 191 10.46 3.44 4.60
C PHE A 191 9.66 2.29 5.22
N PHE A 192 10.13 1.05 5.09
CA PHE A 192 9.42 -0.13 5.63
C PHE A 192 9.31 -0.11 7.15
N MET A 193 10.34 0.36 7.84
CA MET A 193 10.30 0.58 9.29
C MET A 193 9.16 1.53 9.67
N LYS A 194 8.99 2.65 8.95
CA LYS A 194 7.87 3.58 9.16
C LYS A 194 6.50 2.99 8.83
N ILE A 195 6.41 2.17 7.77
CA ILE A 195 5.18 1.44 7.42
C ILE A 195 4.80 0.47 8.55
N ILE A 196 5.77 -0.28 9.08
CA ILE A 196 5.56 -1.22 10.19
C ILE A 196 5.12 -0.47 11.44
N ASP A 197 5.81 0.60 11.81
CA ASP A 197 5.44 1.41 12.97
C ASP A 197 4.02 1.97 12.83
N ALA A 198 3.68 2.52 11.65
CA ALA A 198 2.34 3.03 11.39
C ALA A 198 1.26 1.94 11.52
N ARG A 199 1.50 0.75 10.98
CA ARG A 199 0.56 -0.39 11.09
C ARG A 199 0.40 -0.86 12.53
N ASN A 200 1.49 -0.96 13.30
CA ASN A 200 1.44 -1.36 14.70
C ASN A 200 0.70 -0.31 15.55
N VAL A 201 0.97 0.98 15.36
CA VAL A 201 0.27 2.07 16.06
C VAL A 201 -1.22 2.07 15.73
N LEU A 202 -1.59 1.90 14.45
CA LEU A 202 -3.00 1.78 14.05
C LEU A 202 -3.68 0.53 14.62
N ALA A 203 -2.95 -0.58 14.75
CA ALA A 203 -3.49 -1.78 15.38
C ALA A 203 -3.82 -1.53 16.85
N ILE A 204 -2.95 -0.83 17.59
CA ILE A 204 -3.21 -0.42 18.99
C ILE A 204 -4.42 0.50 19.06
N ALA A 205 -4.49 1.53 18.22
CA ALA A 205 -5.63 2.47 18.20
C ALA A 205 -6.96 1.76 17.87
N LYS A 206 -6.95 0.77 16.98
CA LYS A 206 -8.14 -0.04 16.66
C LYS A 206 -8.53 -0.97 17.81
N TYR A 207 -7.55 -1.60 18.46
CA TYR A 207 -7.78 -2.48 19.61
C TYR A 207 -8.41 -1.72 20.77
N ALA A 208 -7.86 -0.55 21.09
CA ALA A 208 -8.39 0.42 22.05
C ALA A 208 -9.86 0.75 21.78
N ARG A 209 -10.17 1.17 20.55
CA ARG A 209 -11.52 1.62 20.19
C ARG A 209 -12.56 0.50 20.20
N LEU A 210 -12.17 -0.70 19.79
CA LEU A 210 -13.09 -1.82 19.57
C LEU A 210 -13.21 -2.76 20.77
N GLY A 211 -12.42 -2.57 21.84
CA GLY A 211 -12.42 -3.44 23.02
C GLY A 211 -12.13 -4.91 22.66
N ILE A 212 -11.33 -5.15 21.61
CA ILE A 212 -11.00 -6.50 21.15
C ILE A 212 -10.25 -7.20 22.27
N LYS A 213 -10.57 -8.48 22.54
CA LYS A 213 -9.91 -9.27 23.60
C LYS A 213 -8.79 -10.18 23.08
N THR A 214 -8.60 -10.23 21.76
CA THR A 214 -7.62 -11.09 21.10
C THR A 214 -6.24 -10.44 21.12
N PRO A 215 -5.17 -11.15 21.55
CA PRO A 215 -3.84 -10.58 21.63
C PRO A 215 -3.38 -10.03 20.26
N LEU A 216 -2.88 -8.79 20.26
CA LEU A 216 -2.32 -8.18 19.06
C LEU A 216 -0.95 -8.80 18.74
N SER A 217 -0.81 -9.29 17.51
CA SER A 217 0.50 -9.68 16.99
C SER A 217 1.17 -8.47 16.34
N PHE A 218 2.16 -7.89 17.02
CA PHE A 218 2.99 -6.82 16.46
C PHE A 218 3.89 -7.32 15.33
N ILE A 219 4.03 -6.50 14.29
CA ILE A 219 4.94 -6.77 13.19
C ILE A 219 6.36 -6.36 13.65
N PRO A 220 7.35 -7.27 13.63
CA PRO A 220 8.73 -6.95 13.98
C PRO A 220 9.42 -6.13 12.87
N GLY A 221 10.50 -5.43 13.21
CA GLY A 221 11.29 -4.61 12.28
C GLY A 221 10.92 -3.12 12.26
N GLY A 222 9.99 -2.69 13.11
CA GLY A 222 9.72 -1.28 13.38
C GLY A 222 10.80 -0.60 14.22
N SER A 223 10.74 0.73 14.33
CA SER A 223 11.59 1.50 15.24
C SER A 223 11.08 1.47 16.69
N ILE A 224 9.80 1.14 16.88
CA ILE A 224 9.17 1.08 18.20
C ILE A 224 9.36 -0.34 18.78
N PRO A 225 10.01 -0.48 19.95
CA PRO A 225 10.19 -1.80 20.58
C PRO A 225 8.86 -2.45 20.95
N ALA A 226 8.73 -3.77 20.72
CA ALA A 226 7.52 -4.52 21.03
C ALA A 226 7.11 -4.41 22.51
N VAL A 227 8.09 -4.42 23.43
CA VAL A 227 7.85 -4.24 24.87
C VAL A 227 7.15 -2.90 25.17
N ARG A 228 7.53 -1.83 24.48
CA ARG A 228 6.89 -0.52 24.65
C ARG A 228 5.45 -0.53 24.13
N MET A 229 5.20 -1.19 23.01
CA MET A 229 3.85 -1.32 22.44
C MET A 229 2.94 -2.18 23.32
N GLN A 230 3.47 -3.28 23.86
CA GLN A 230 2.77 -4.14 24.80
C GLN A 230 2.41 -3.40 26.09
N ALA A 231 3.33 -2.62 26.65
CA ALA A 231 3.07 -1.81 27.84
C ALA A 231 1.97 -0.76 27.65
N LEU A 232 1.81 -0.22 26.42
CA LEU A 232 0.71 0.71 26.11
C LEU A 232 -0.64 0.00 26.09
N LEU A 233 -0.69 -1.24 25.59
CA LEU A 233 -1.91 -2.04 25.59
C LEU A 233 -2.32 -2.47 27.00
N GLU A 234 -1.38 -2.98 27.79
CA GLU A 234 -1.65 -3.48 29.15
C GLU A 234 -2.12 -2.39 30.10
N LYS A 235 -1.67 -1.14 29.89
CA LYS A 235 -2.05 0.02 30.70
C LYS A 235 -3.25 0.79 30.14
N GLU A 236 -3.78 0.37 28.99
CA GLU A 236 -4.79 1.12 28.24
C GLU A 236 -4.41 2.61 28.06
N ASP A 237 -3.11 2.88 27.88
CA ASP A 237 -2.56 4.23 27.85
C ASP A 237 -2.69 4.86 26.46
N PHE A 238 -3.90 5.35 26.16
CA PHE A 238 -4.21 6.02 24.90
C PHE A 238 -3.42 7.33 24.75
N SER A 239 -3.09 8.01 25.84
CA SER A 239 -2.25 9.22 25.80
C SER A 239 -0.82 8.91 25.28
N GLY A 240 -0.32 7.72 25.61
CA GLY A 240 0.94 7.19 25.10
C GLY A 240 0.92 6.92 23.59
N VAL A 241 -0.22 6.52 23.02
CA VAL A 241 -0.40 6.36 21.55
C VAL A 241 -0.30 7.72 20.85
N GLY A 242 -0.98 8.75 21.36
CA GLY A 242 -0.87 10.11 20.82
C GLY A 242 0.57 10.65 20.88
N SER A 243 1.30 10.33 21.96
CA SER A 243 2.71 10.68 22.11
C SER A 243 3.62 9.98 21.10
N LEU A 244 3.36 8.71 20.77
CA LEU A 244 4.07 7.99 19.71
C LEU A 244 3.82 8.64 18.33
N VAL A 245 2.57 8.94 18.01
CA VAL A 245 2.19 9.62 16.75
C VAL A 245 2.92 10.97 16.66
N ARG A 246 2.93 11.76 17.74
CA ARG A 246 3.65 13.03 17.78
C ARG A 246 5.15 12.86 17.59
N ALA A 247 5.78 11.87 18.21
CA ALA A 247 7.20 11.60 18.02
C ALA A 247 7.53 11.21 16.56
N MET A 248 6.65 10.46 15.89
CA MET A 248 6.87 10.00 14.52
C MET A 248 6.58 11.08 13.45
N THR A 249 5.60 11.93 13.71
CA THR A 249 4.98 12.82 12.70
C THR A 249 5.16 14.31 13.00
N GLY A 250 5.50 14.66 14.25
CA GLY A 250 5.51 16.03 14.75
C GLY A 250 4.12 16.60 15.04
N THR A 251 3.03 15.85 14.82
CA THR A 251 1.65 16.33 14.95
C THR A 251 0.99 15.73 16.18
N THR A 252 0.30 16.55 16.96
CA THR A 252 -0.52 16.09 18.09
C THR A 252 -1.88 15.66 17.57
N VAL A 253 -2.29 14.44 17.88
CA VAL A 253 -3.59 13.87 17.50
C VAL A 253 -4.26 13.27 18.72
N ALA A 254 -5.57 13.46 18.84
CA ALA A 254 -6.36 12.79 19.87
C ALA A 254 -6.34 11.26 19.63
N ALA A 255 -6.03 10.50 20.67
CA ALA A 255 -5.79 9.06 20.56
C ALA A 255 -7.04 8.24 20.16
N GLU A 256 -8.23 8.83 20.33
CA GLU A 256 -9.52 8.19 20.07
C GLU A 256 -9.90 8.21 18.57
N ASP A 257 -9.25 9.08 17.79
CA ASP A 257 -9.56 9.27 16.37
C ASP A 257 -8.58 8.50 15.48
N ALA A 258 -8.90 7.23 15.23
CA ALA A 258 -8.09 6.35 14.41
C ALA A 258 -7.87 6.88 12.98
N ALA A 259 -8.81 7.64 12.42
CA ALA A 259 -8.69 8.23 11.09
C ALA A 259 -7.66 9.36 11.10
N LYS A 260 -7.74 10.28 12.06
CA LYS A 260 -6.71 11.32 12.23
C LYS A 260 -5.33 10.76 12.54
N ILE A 261 -5.25 9.66 13.29
CA ILE A 261 -3.98 8.96 13.53
C ILE A 261 -3.40 8.44 12.21
N GLU A 262 -4.21 7.76 11.38
CA GLU A 262 -3.79 7.26 10.07
C GLU A 262 -3.27 8.37 9.16
N GLN A 263 -4.04 9.47 9.06
CA GLN A 263 -3.64 10.64 8.28
C GLN A 263 -2.32 11.24 8.77
N ALA A 264 -2.15 11.42 10.08
CA ALA A 264 -0.92 11.97 10.64
C ALA A 264 0.28 11.07 10.34
N LEU A 265 0.13 9.75 10.47
CA LEU A 265 1.17 8.78 10.16
C LEU A 265 1.57 8.84 8.67
N TYR A 266 0.59 8.85 7.76
CA TYR A 266 0.86 8.95 6.32
C TYR A 266 1.46 10.31 5.94
N ARG A 267 1.02 11.40 6.56
CA ARG A 267 1.65 12.71 6.41
C ARG A 267 3.10 12.71 6.88
N GLY A 268 3.39 12.05 8.00
CA GLY A 268 4.75 11.85 8.50
C GLY A 268 5.64 11.11 7.50
N ILE A 269 5.11 10.06 6.86
CA ILE A 269 5.80 9.33 5.78
C ILE A 269 6.02 10.25 4.56
N THR A 270 5.02 11.02 4.14
CA THR A 270 5.14 11.98 3.04
C THR A 270 6.22 13.03 3.30
N VAL A 271 6.30 13.58 4.51
CA VAL A 271 7.34 14.56 4.90
C VAL A 271 8.72 13.91 4.88
N PHE A 272 8.84 12.69 5.41
CA PHE A 272 10.08 11.93 5.36
C PHE A 272 10.54 11.70 3.93
N LEU A 273 9.67 11.20 3.05
CA LEU A 273 10.00 10.91 1.66
C LEU A 273 10.33 12.17 0.87
N LYS A 274 9.65 13.30 1.12
CA LYS A 274 10.01 14.59 0.53
C LYS A 274 11.44 15.01 0.87
N LYS A 275 11.90 14.73 2.10
CA LYS A 275 13.29 15.00 2.51
C LYS A 275 14.26 14.00 1.88
N ALA A 276 13.94 12.70 1.91
CA ALA A 276 14.74 11.65 1.30
C ALA A 276 14.87 11.81 -0.22
N GLY A 277 13.86 12.40 -0.87
CA GLY A 277 13.86 12.69 -2.31
C GLY A 277 14.84 13.76 -2.77
N ARG A 278 15.56 14.42 -1.85
CA ARG A 278 16.67 15.32 -2.15
C ARG A 278 18.02 14.59 -2.26
N ASP A 279 18.03 13.29 -1.98
CA ASP A 279 19.24 12.47 -2.08
C ASP A 279 19.72 12.34 -3.53
N THR A 280 21.04 12.27 -3.68
CA THR A 280 21.76 12.16 -4.97
C THR A 280 21.57 10.80 -5.64
N SER A 281 21.25 9.74 -4.88
CA SER A 281 21.06 8.38 -5.43
C SER A 281 19.83 8.23 -6.33
N GLY A 282 18.88 9.18 -6.29
CA GLY A 282 17.62 9.10 -7.02
C GLY A 282 16.58 8.15 -6.43
N ILE A 283 16.98 7.19 -5.58
CA ILE A 283 16.08 6.19 -4.97
C ILE A 283 15.01 6.89 -4.12
N GLY A 284 15.40 7.87 -3.29
CA GLY A 284 14.46 8.64 -2.50
C GLY A 284 13.46 9.41 -3.37
N ALA A 285 13.89 9.95 -4.51
CA ALA A 285 13.04 10.74 -5.40
C ALA A 285 12.00 9.87 -6.13
N ILE A 286 12.41 8.68 -6.58
CA ILE A 286 11.51 7.68 -7.16
C ILE A 286 10.49 7.23 -6.11
N LEU A 287 10.92 6.92 -4.89
CA LEU A 287 10.03 6.48 -3.82
C LEU A 287 9.04 7.57 -3.38
N ASP A 288 9.48 8.82 -3.24
CA ASP A 288 8.60 9.98 -2.97
C ASP A 288 7.53 10.12 -4.07
N TYR A 289 7.89 9.94 -5.34
CA TYR A 289 6.93 9.96 -6.43
C TYR A 289 5.90 8.82 -6.34
N LEU A 290 6.36 7.57 -6.19
CA LEU A 290 5.48 6.40 -6.09
C LEU A 290 4.52 6.49 -4.89
N TRP A 291 5.00 7.02 -3.76
CA TRP A 291 4.18 7.27 -2.58
C TRP A 291 3.12 8.36 -2.82
N ARG A 292 3.49 9.46 -3.48
CA ARG A 292 2.52 10.52 -3.83
C ARG A 292 1.42 10.01 -4.76
N CYS A 293 1.74 9.10 -5.68
CA CYS A 293 0.71 8.42 -6.47
C CYS A 293 -0.25 7.61 -5.57
N SER A 294 0.24 6.91 -4.54
CA SER A 294 -0.63 6.24 -3.57
C SER A 294 -1.53 7.22 -2.83
N VAL A 295 -0.95 8.31 -2.32
CA VAL A 295 -1.67 9.34 -1.55
C VAL A 295 -2.74 10.01 -2.42
N GLU A 296 -2.43 10.31 -3.69
CA GLU A 296 -3.40 10.84 -4.64
C GLU A 296 -4.59 9.88 -4.81
N ALA A 297 -4.34 8.57 -4.95
CA ALA A 297 -5.42 7.59 -5.03
C ALA A 297 -6.20 7.43 -3.74
N MET A 298 -5.55 7.53 -2.58
CA MET A 298 -6.24 7.51 -1.29
C MET A 298 -7.20 8.70 -1.19
N ASN A 299 -6.72 9.91 -1.44
CA ASN A 299 -7.53 11.13 -1.40
C ASN A 299 -8.66 11.08 -2.42
N LEU A 300 -8.40 10.67 -3.67
CA LEU A 300 -9.45 10.49 -4.68
C LEU A 300 -10.48 9.45 -4.24
N SER A 301 -10.05 8.33 -3.64
CA SER A 301 -10.98 7.33 -3.12
C SER A 301 -11.85 7.90 -2.00
N THR A 302 -11.26 8.66 -1.06
CA THR A 302 -11.99 9.34 0.02
C THR A 302 -13.05 10.28 -0.54
N ILE A 303 -12.71 11.09 -1.55
CA ILE A 303 -13.67 12.01 -2.18
C ILE A 303 -14.78 11.23 -2.90
N LEU A 304 -14.45 10.14 -3.61
CA LEU A 304 -15.42 9.33 -4.34
C LEU A 304 -16.39 8.58 -3.42
N TYR A 305 -15.91 8.03 -2.30
CA TYR A 305 -16.77 7.38 -1.30
C TYR A 305 -17.53 8.38 -0.44
N GLY A 306 -16.94 9.56 -0.23
CA GLY A 306 -17.51 10.62 0.57
C GLY A 306 -18.43 11.57 -0.21
N LYS A 307 -18.84 11.26 -1.45
CA LYS A 307 -19.67 12.17 -2.28
C LYS A 307 -20.94 12.65 -1.58
N ASP A 308 -21.49 11.83 -0.69
CA ASP A 308 -22.71 12.12 0.09
C ASP A 308 -22.43 12.72 1.49
N LEU A 309 -21.16 12.93 1.85
CA LEU A 309 -20.76 13.50 3.14
C LEU A 309 -20.59 15.02 3.06
N GLU A 310 -20.62 15.66 4.22
CA GLU A 310 -20.31 17.09 4.33
C GLU A 310 -18.87 17.38 3.88
N ARG A 311 -18.71 18.45 3.09
CA ARG A 311 -17.44 18.83 2.45
C ARG A 311 -16.31 19.05 3.47
N GLU A 312 -16.63 19.62 4.62
CA GLU A 312 -15.68 19.84 5.72
C GLU A 312 -15.16 18.51 6.28
N THR A 313 -16.02 17.50 6.34
CA THR A 313 -15.64 16.14 6.77
C THR A 313 -14.70 15.50 5.74
N ILE A 314 -15.01 15.60 4.44
CA ILE A 314 -14.12 15.08 3.38
C ILE A 314 -12.76 15.79 3.42
N MET A 315 -12.74 17.11 3.62
CA MET A 315 -11.50 17.87 3.69
C MET A 315 -10.64 17.51 4.90
N ALA A 316 -11.27 17.25 6.04
CA ALA A 316 -10.58 16.75 7.23
C ALA A 316 -10.01 15.33 7.03
N GLU A 317 -10.53 14.56 6.06
CA GLU A 317 -10.08 13.19 5.76
C GLU A 317 -8.95 13.10 4.72
N LEU A 318 -8.57 14.23 4.09
CA LEU A 318 -7.51 14.22 3.08
C LEU A 318 -6.10 14.23 3.69
N ILE A 319 -5.20 13.49 3.06
CA ILE A 319 -3.77 13.48 3.41
C ILE A 319 -3.08 14.61 2.64
N MET A 320 -2.64 15.66 3.35
CA MET A 320 -1.99 16.87 2.79
C MET A 320 -0.53 17.05 3.19
#